data_AF-K1QM11-F1
#
_entry.id   AF-K1QM11-F1
#
_cell.length_a   1.000
_cell.length_b   1.000
_cell.length_c   1.000
_cell.angle_alpha   90.00
_cell.angle_beta   90.00
_cell.angle_gamma   90.00
#
_symmetry.space_group_name_H-M   'P 1'
#
loop_
_entity.id
_entity.type
_entity.pdbx_description
1 polymer ?
#
loop_
_entity_poly.entity_id
_entity_poly.type
_entity_poly.pdbx_seq_one_letter_code
_entity_poly.pdbx_strand_id
1 'polypeptide(L)'
;MLTACNCHEYGSWDNLNDAQTGQCLCIYNVGSRDCSQCEAGYWGFPQCRACDCNGNAETCDDLTGRCIACRNNTAGDHCEEVRGTYFEPFFYIE
;
A
#
# COMPACT_ATOMS: atom_id res chain seq x y z
N MET A 1 -27.87 -5.49 -11.68
CA MET A 1 -28.74 -4.87 -10.67
C MET A 1 -27.82 -4.27 -9.61
N LEU A 2 -28.17 -3.18 -8.96
CA LEU A 2 -27.38 -2.60 -7.87
C LEU A 2 -28.15 -2.85 -6.56
N THR A 3 -27.46 -3.30 -5.52
CA THR A 3 -28.07 -3.55 -4.21
C THR A 3 -27.45 -2.67 -3.13
N ALA A 4 -28.25 -2.25 -2.15
CA ALA A 4 -27.76 -1.53 -0.98
C ALA A 4 -26.68 -2.36 -0.27
N CYS A 5 -25.56 -1.72 0.06
CA CYS A 5 -24.40 -2.35 0.66
C CYS A 5 -23.95 -1.60 1.92
N ASN A 6 -22.81 -2.00 2.49
CA ASN A 6 -22.09 -1.27 3.54
C ASN A 6 -20.77 -0.73 2.96
N CYS A 7 -20.86 0.04 1.86
CA CYS A 7 -19.71 0.68 1.24
C CYS A 7 -19.24 1.86 2.11
N HIS A 8 -17.93 2.09 2.15
CA HIS A 8 -17.32 3.12 2.98
C HIS A 8 -17.59 4.51 2.38
N GLU A 9 -18.19 5.41 3.17
CA GLU A 9 -18.65 6.73 2.71
C GLU A 9 -17.56 7.56 2.02
N TYR A 10 -16.32 7.53 2.54
CA TYR A 10 -15.20 8.28 1.95
C TYR A 10 -14.43 7.55 0.85
N GLY A 11 -14.70 6.27 0.63
CA GLY A 11 -13.96 5.45 -0.32
C GLY A 11 -14.78 5.02 -1.53
N SER A 12 -16.08 5.33 -1.54
CA SER A 12 -17.04 4.86 -2.54
C SER A 12 -17.73 6.04 -3.21
N TRP A 13 -18.12 5.89 -4.47
CA TRP A 13 -18.95 6.90 -5.15
C TRP A 13 -20.38 6.95 -4.60
N ASP A 14 -20.90 5.79 -4.19
CA ASP A 14 -22.21 5.62 -3.59
C ASP A 14 -22.21 4.40 -2.65
N ASN A 15 -23.37 4.06 -2.10
CA ASN A 15 -23.55 2.87 -1.26
C ASN A 15 -24.14 1.67 -2.02
N LEU A 16 -23.70 1.47 -3.26
CA LEU A 16 -24.13 0.39 -4.14
C LEU A 16 -22.94 -0.51 -4.48
N ASN A 17 -23.22 -1.80 -4.67
CA ASN A 17 -22.24 -2.78 -5.14
C ASN A 17 -22.62 -3.37 -6.51
N ASP A 18 -21.60 -3.84 -7.23
CA ASP A 18 -21.78 -4.64 -8.44
C ASP A 18 -22.46 -5.97 -8.07
N ALA A 19 -23.62 -6.28 -8.66
CA ALA A 19 -24.37 -7.50 -8.32
C ALA A 19 -23.65 -8.82 -8.65
N GLN A 20 -22.64 -8.81 -9.52
CA GLN A 20 -21.95 -10.04 -9.92
C GLN A 20 -20.77 -10.33 -8.98
N THR A 21 -20.00 -9.31 -8.65
CA THR A 21 -18.78 -9.44 -7.83
C THR A 21 -19.03 -9.14 -6.34
N GLY A 22 -20.09 -8.37 -6.04
CA GLY A 22 -20.37 -7.86 -4.70
C GLY A 22 -19.44 -6.74 -4.25
N GLN A 23 -18.64 -6.18 -5.17
CA GLN A 23 -17.67 -5.11 -4.94
C GLN A 23 -18.36 -3.75 -4.99
N CYS A 24 -18.10 -2.90 -3.99
CA CYS A 24 -18.51 -1.50 -4.00
C CYS A 24 -17.81 -0.70 -5.10
N LEU A 25 -18.45 0.35 -5.62
CA LEU A 25 -17.85 1.24 -6.61
C LEU A 25 -16.86 2.21 -5.93
N CYS A 26 -15.60 1.79 -5.84
CA CYS A 26 -14.56 2.57 -5.17
C CYS A 26 -14.13 3.81 -5.96
N ILE A 27 -13.71 4.84 -5.24
CA ILE A 27 -13.04 6.00 -5.81
C ILE A 27 -11.59 5.64 -6.21
N TYR A 28 -10.90 6.57 -6.88
CA TYR A 28 -9.57 6.33 -7.42
C TYR A 28 -8.57 5.87 -6.34
N ASN A 29 -7.80 4.81 -6.64
CA ASN A 29 -6.80 4.19 -5.78
C ASN A 29 -7.31 3.62 -4.45
N VAL A 30 -8.63 3.48 -4.28
CA VAL A 30 -9.26 2.82 -3.14
C VAL A 30 -9.71 1.43 -3.58
N GLY A 31 -9.40 0.43 -2.77
CA GLY A 31 -9.75 -0.96 -2.98
C GLY A 31 -10.43 -1.56 -1.76
N SER A 32 -10.41 -2.90 -1.63
CA SER A 32 -11.23 -3.73 -0.72
C SER A 32 -12.71 -3.80 -1.12
N ARG A 33 -13.42 -4.84 -0.64
CA ARG A 33 -14.83 -5.11 -1.01
C ARG A 33 -15.76 -3.93 -0.71
N ASP A 34 -15.49 -3.23 0.38
CA ASP A 34 -16.27 -2.11 0.91
C ASP A 34 -15.61 -0.76 0.65
N CYS A 35 -14.52 -0.69 -0.11
CA CYS A 35 -13.78 0.54 -0.40
C CYS A 35 -13.22 1.23 0.86
N SER A 36 -12.81 0.47 1.87
CA SER A 36 -12.31 0.99 3.15
C SER A 36 -10.79 1.17 3.22
N GLN A 37 -10.06 0.78 2.17
CA GLN A 37 -8.59 0.70 2.16
C GLN A 37 -8.04 1.17 0.82
N CYS A 38 -6.77 1.58 0.78
CA CYS A 38 -6.12 1.86 -0.49
C CYS A 38 -5.88 0.58 -1.30
N GLU A 39 -5.80 0.70 -2.62
CA GLU A 39 -5.29 -0.37 -3.47
C GLU A 39 -3.82 -0.65 -3.16
N ALA A 40 -3.35 -1.87 -3.47
CA ALA A 40 -1.95 -2.22 -3.30
C ALA A 40 -1.04 -1.23 -4.05
N GLY A 41 -0.02 -0.72 -3.37
CA GLY A 41 0.85 0.33 -3.90
C GLY A 41 0.36 1.75 -3.61
N TYR A 42 -0.69 1.92 -2.81
CA TYR A 42 -1.18 3.21 -2.33
C TYR A 42 -1.39 3.20 -0.82
N TRP A 43 -1.36 4.38 -0.20
CA TRP A 43 -1.48 4.54 1.25
C TRP A 43 -2.16 5.86 1.65
N GLY A 44 -2.62 5.95 2.90
CA GLY A 44 -3.16 7.19 3.46
C GLY A 44 -4.64 7.42 3.18
N PHE A 45 -5.45 6.35 3.21
CA PHE A 45 -6.91 6.43 3.11
C PHE A 45 -7.47 7.55 4.01
N PRO A 46 -8.45 8.37 3.53
CA PRO A 46 -9.20 8.24 2.28
C PRO A 46 -8.54 8.88 1.05
N GLN A 47 -7.46 9.64 1.22
CA GLN A 47 -6.74 10.27 0.11
C GLN A 47 -5.54 9.42 -0.27
N CYS A 48 -5.82 8.29 -0.94
CA CYS A 48 -4.81 7.31 -1.30
C CYS A 48 -3.75 7.89 -2.25
N ARG A 49 -2.49 7.88 -1.80
CA ARG A 49 -1.30 8.34 -2.53
C ARG A 49 -0.43 7.16 -2.90
N ALA A 50 0.20 7.21 -4.07
CA ALA A 50 1.10 6.16 -4.50
C ALA A 50 2.28 6.02 -3.51
N CYS A 51 2.73 4.78 -3.30
CA CYS A 51 3.96 4.51 -2.57
C CYS A 51 5.14 5.14 -3.33
N ASP A 52 5.98 5.89 -2.61
CA ASP A 52 7.21 6.45 -3.16
C ASP A 52 8.39 5.63 -2.67
N CYS A 53 8.73 4.57 -3.41
CA CYS A 53 9.78 3.63 -3.02
C CYS A 53 11.02 3.70 -3.89
N ASN A 54 11.25 4.82 -4.58
CA ASN A 54 12.38 5.00 -5.49
C ASN A 54 12.55 3.87 -6.53
N GLY A 55 11.45 3.23 -6.94
CA GLY A 55 11.46 2.05 -7.83
C GLY A 55 11.99 0.75 -7.20
N ASN A 56 12.36 0.77 -5.93
CA ASN A 56 12.96 -0.35 -5.22
C ASN A 56 11.95 -1.19 -4.42
N ALA A 57 10.69 -0.79 -4.35
CA ALA A 57 9.58 -1.63 -3.85
C ALA A 57 8.28 -1.29 -4.58
N GLU A 58 7.33 -2.22 -4.55
CA GLU A 58 6.00 -2.07 -5.17
C GLU A 58 4.90 -1.71 -4.17
N THR A 59 5.10 -2.03 -2.89
CA THR A 59 4.10 -1.83 -1.84
C THR A 59 4.73 -1.11 -0.65
N CYS A 60 3.87 -0.44 0.10
CA CYS A 60 4.22 0.26 1.31
C CYS A 60 3.13 0.02 2.36
N ASP A 61 3.43 0.35 3.60
CA ASP A 61 2.47 0.30 4.70
C ASP A 61 1.32 1.29 4.47
N ASP A 62 0.09 0.81 4.56
CA ASP A 62 -1.11 1.55 4.17
C ASP A 62 -1.37 2.82 5.02
N LEU A 63 -0.76 2.91 6.21
CA LEU A 63 -0.92 4.05 7.12
C LEU A 63 0.24 5.04 7.02
N THR A 64 1.47 4.54 6.99
CA THR A 64 2.69 5.36 7.10
C THR A 64 3.32 5.67 5.75
N GLY A 65 3.04 4.87 4.71
CA GLY A 65 3.69 4.97 3.41
C GLY A 65 5.11 4.40 3.39
N ARG A 66 5.57 3.78 4.49
CA ARG A 66 6.88 3.15 4.57
C ARG A 66 6.95 1.94 3.64
N CYS A 67 7.93 1.93 2.75
CA CYS A 67 8.12 0.86 1.78
C CYS A 67 8.40 -0.49 2.44
N ILE A 68 7.76 -1.53 1.89
CA ILE A 68 7.89 -2.90 2.37
C ILE A 68 8.73 -3.68 1.36
N ALA A 69 9.68 -4.48 1.87
CA ALA A 69 10.54 -5.34 1.06
C ALA A 69 11.38 -4.60 -0.01
N CYS A 70 12.19 -3.63 0.42
CA CYS A 70 13.16 -2.95 -0.44
C CYS A 70 14.07 -3.94 -1.20
N ARG A 71 14.22 -3.70 -2.50
CA ARG A 71 15.04 -4.49 -3.44
C ARG A 71 16.38 -3.78 -3.72
N ASN A 72 17.19 -4.35 -4.61
CA ASN A 72 18.45 -3.75 -5.08
C ASN A 72 19.43 -3.34 -3.97
N ASN A 73 19.44 -4.10 -2.86
CA ASN A 73 20.23 -3.78 -1.66
C ASN A 73 19.97 -2.37 -1.13
N THR A 74 18.71 -1.91 -1.15
CA THR A 74 18.33 -0.62 -0.59
C THR A 74 17.64 -0.75 0.77
N ALA A 75 17.58 0.35 1.51
CA ALA A 75 16.95 0.52 2.81
C ALA A 75 16.46 1.96 2.96
N GLY A 76 15.97 2.32 4.15
CA GLY A 76 15.27 3.58 4.39
C GLY A 76 13.75 3.38 4.33
N ASP A 77 13.01 4.45 4.62
CA ASP A 77 11.55 4.42 4.59
C ASP A 77 11.01 4.43 3.15
N HIS A 78 11.80 4.93 2.21
CA HIS A 78 11.49 5.05 0.79
C HIS A 78 12.44 4.23 -0.09
N CYS A 79 13.21 3.30 0.49
CA CYS A 79 14.22 2.49 -0.21
C CYS A 79 15.25 3.35 -0.99
N GLU A 80 15.63 4.48 -0.41
CA GLU A 80 16.52 5.51 -0.96
C GLU A 80 17.99 5.28 -0.59
N GLU A 81 18.25 4.51 0.46
CA GLU A 81 19.59 4.27 0.98
C GLU A 81 20.17 3.00 0.39
N VAL A 82 21.31 3.07 -0.29
CA VAL A 82 22.04 1.85 -0.67
C VAL A 82 22.68 1.27 0.59
N ARG A 83 22.31 0.04 0.93
CA ARG A 83 23.01 -0.72 1.96
C ARG A 83 24.41 -1.02 1.44
N GLY A 84 25.38 -0.26 1.92
CA GLY A 84 26.77 -0.63 1.80
C GLY A 84 26.93 -2.06 2.32
N THR A 85 27.73 -2.87 1.63
CA THR A 85 28.18 -4.16 2.15
C THR A 85 29.09 -3.88 3.33
N TYR A 86 28.53 -3.58 4.50
CA TYR A 86 29.28 -3.66 5.75
C TYR A 86 29.50 -5.14 5.97
N PHE A 87 30.67 -5.60 5.56
CA PHE A 87 31.26 -6.83 6.07
C PHE A 87 31.47 -6.54 7.56
N GLU A 88 30.45 -6.79 8.39
CA GLU A 88 30.64 -6.97 9.83
C GLU A 88 31.58 -8.17 9.95
N PRO A 89 32.89 -8.00 10.27
CA PRO A 89 33.68 -9.13 10.66
C PRO A 89 33.18 -9.44 12.07
N PHE A 90 32.18 -10.31 12.17
CA PHE A 90 31.79 -10.89 13.44
C PHE A 90 33.06 -11.35 14.15
N PHE A 91 33.28 -10.82 15.35
CA PHE A 91 33.68 -11.61 16.50
C PHE A 91 34.65 -12.76 16.19
N TYR A 92 35.94 -12.44 16.00
CA TYR A 92 36.99 -13.30 16.52
C TYR A 92 37.67 -12.52 17.64
N ILE A 93 37.11 -12.70 18.83
CA ILE A 93 37.85 -12.48 20.07
C ILE A 93 38.71 -13.74 20.21
N GLU A 94 40.01 -13.63 19.95
CA GLU A 94 41.02 -14.39 20.71
C GLU A 94 41.73 -13.42 21.64
#